data_AF-A0A925H228-F1
#
_entry.id   AF-A0A925H228-F1
#
_cell.length_a   1.000
_cell.length_b   1.000
_cell.length_c   1.000
_cell.angle_alpha   90.00
_cell.angle_beta   90.00
_cell.angle_gamma   90.00
#
_symmetry.space_group_name_H-M   'P 1'
#
loop_
_entity.id
_entity.type
_entity.pdbx_description
1 polymer ?
#
loop_
_entity_poly.entity_id
_entity_poly.type
_entity_poly.pdbx_seq_one_letter_code
_entity_poly.pdbx_strand_id
1 'polypeptide(L)'
;FGSPKTPVFLEAMLLHQLDTLDSRMECMRGFLQKDRLVEGCWTGYNTTLERSFLKKAKYLEELEKPAPVQQTAGDTTVHVPVLKPAPPPKNGSAFADKLRGALRTEPYLRTEP
;
A
#
# COMPACT_ATOMS: atom_id res chain seq x y z
N PHE A 1 -17.12 7.03 -23.91
CA PHE A 1 -17.17 5.56 -23.93
C PHE A 1 -17.38 5.11 -25.37
N GLY A 2 -16.34 5.25 -26.19
CA GLY A 2 -16.37 4.96 -27.62
C GLY A 2 -15.70 3.62 -27.88
N SER A 3 -16.35 2.79 -28.70
CA SER A 3 -16.08 1.37 -28.99
C SER A 3 -16.44 0.39 -27.86
N PRO A 4 -17.54 -0.38 -27.99
CA PRO A 4 -17.87 -1.49 -27.09
C PRO A 4 -16.97 -2.72 -27.28
N LYS A 5 -16.02 -2.69 -28.24
CA LYS A 5 -15.05 -3.75 -28.45
C LYS A 5 -13.84 -3.56 -27.54
N THR A 6 -13.60 -4.55 -26.69
CA THR A 6 -12.36 -4.69 -25.93
C THR A 6 -11.17 -4.70 -26.90
N PRO A 7 -10.09 -3.95 -26.62
CA PRO A 7 -8.89 -4.00 -27.45
C PRO A 7 -8.34 -5.42 -27.51
N VAL A 8 -8.08 -5.92 -28.72
CA VAL A 8 -7.57 -7.29 -28.97
C VAL A 8 -6.06 -7.29 -29.20
N PHE A 9 -5.47 -6.14 -29.53
CA PHE A 9 -4.03 -5.95 -29.66
C PHE A 9 -3.40 -5.64 -28.30
N LEU A 10 -2.18 -6.15 -28.09
CA LEU A 10 -1.45 -5.99 -26.82
C LEU A 10 -1.17 -4.53 -26.49
N GLU A 11 -0.79 -3.74 -27.50
CA GLU A 11 -0.49 -2.31 -27.38
C GLU A 11 -1.75 -1.52 -26.97
N ALA A 12 -2.90 -1.86 -27.57
CA ALA A 12 -4.17 -1.21 -27.26
C ALA A 12 -4.71 -1.62 -25.87
N MET A 13 -4.47 -2.86 -25.45
CA MET A 13 -4.80 -3.32 -24.09
C MET A 13 -3.98 -2.57 -23.04
N LEU A 14 -2.67 -2.41 -23.26
CA LEU A 14 -1.80 -1.63 -22.38
C LEU A 14 -2.28 -0.18 -22.28
N LEU A 15 -2.54 0.47 -23.42
CA LEU A 15 -2.99 1.85 -23.46
C LEU A 15 -4.33 2.04 -22.73
N HIS A 16 -5.27 1.12 -22.91
CA HIS A 16 -6.54 1.15 -22.18
C HIS A 16 -6.36 0.99 -20.66
N GLN A 17 -5.43 0.14 -20.24
CA GLN A 17 -5.12 0.00 -18.83
C GLN A 17 -4.50 1.28 -18.25
N LEU A 18 -3.62 1.94 -19.00
CA LEU A 18 -3.04 3.22 -18.61
C LEU A 18 -4.11 4.32 -18.48
N ASP A 19 -5.03 4.40 -19.44
CA ASP A 19 -6.17 5.32 -19.41
C ASP A 19 -7.09 5.09 -18.19
N THR A 20 -7.37 3.82 -17.90
CA THR A 20 -8.16 3.42 -16.72
C THR A 20 -7.44 3.79 -15.42
N LEU A 21 -6.13 3.59 -15.36
CA LEU A 21 -5.33 3.97 -14.18
C LEU A 21 -5.31 5.48 -14.00
N ASP A 22 -5.16 6.25 -15.09
CA ASP A 22 -5.19 7.71 -15.05
C ASP A 22 -6.51 8.24 -14.50
N SER A 23 -7.63 7.75 -15.04
CA SER A 23 -8.97 8.10 -14.56
C SER A 23 -9.16 7.79 -13.06
N ARG A 24 -8.61 6.67 -12.57
CA ARG A 24 -8.68 6.33 -11.14
C ARG A 24 -7.79 7.23 -10.29
N MET A 25 -6.61 7.61 -10.76
CA MET A 25 -5.72 8.53 -10.05
C MET A 25 -6.34 9.93 -9.93
N GLU A 26 -6.98 10.41 -10.99
CA GLU A 26 -7.65 11.71 -10.97
C GLU A 26 -8.83 11.71 -9.97
N CYS A 27 -9.60 10.61 -9.89
CA CYS A 27 -10.60 10.42 -8.85
C CYS A 27 -10.01 10.45 -7.43
N MET A 28 -8.88 9.76 -7.20
CA MET A 28 -8.17 9.78 -5.92
C MET A 28 -7.71 11.18 -5.54
N ARG A 29 -7.14 11.92 -6.49
CA ARG A 29 -6.66 13.30 -6.29
C ARG A 29 -7.82 14.23 -5.88
N GLY A 30 -8.92 14.18 -6.61
CA GLY A 30 -10.11 14.99 -6.31
C GLY A 30 -10.73 14.64 -4.95
N PHE A 31 -10.73 13.36 -4.59
CA PHE A 31 -11.18 12.92 -3.27
C PHE A 31 -10.28 13.45 -2.15
N LEU A 32 -8.96 13.32 -2.30
CA LEU A 32 -7.99 13.77 -1.30
C LEU A 32 -8.02 15.30 -1.11
N GLN A 33 -8.27 16.05 -2.17
CA GLN A 33 -8.43 17.51 -2.11
C GLN A 33 -9.66 17.92 -1.28
N LYS A 34 -10.78 17.19 -1.40
CA LYS A 34 -12.01 17.42 -0.62
C LYS A 34 -11.84 17.02 0.84
N ASP A 35 -11.15 15.90 1.08
CA ASP A 35 -10.94 15.33 2.41
C ASP A 35 -9.85 16.06 3.24
N ARG A 36 -9.27 17.14 2.71
CA ARG A 36 -8.29 18.01 3.44
C ARG A 36 -8.86 18.61 4.73
N LEU A 37 -10.18 18.73 4.83
CA LEU A 37 -10.88 19.25 6.01
C LEU A 37 -11.05 18.20 7.12
N VAL A 38 -10.90 16.91 6.82
CA VAL A 38 -11.02 15.83 7.81
C VAL A 38 -9.70 15.70 8.57
N GLU A 39 -9.77 15.86 9.89
CA GLU A 39 -8.62 15.69 10.77
C GLU A 39 -8.20 14.20 10.87
N GLY A 40 -6.89 13.96 10.99
CA GLY A 40 -6.30 12.62 11.07
C GLY A 40 -5.41 12.23 9.89
N CYS A 41 -4.67 11.14 10.05
CA CYS A 41 -3.71 10.65 9.06
C CYS A 41 -4.33 9.82 7.93
N TRP A 42 -5.59 9.42 8.10
CA TRP A 42 -6.35 8.67 7.09
C TRP A 42 -7.45 9.54 6.50
N THR A 43 -7.81 9.25 5.25
CA THR A 43 -9.01 9.83 4.65
C THR A 43 -10.26 9.12 5.13
N GLY A 44 -11.42 9.75 4.92
CA GLY A 44 -12.69 9.03 4.93
C GLY A 44 -12.72 7.83 3.97
N TYR A 45 -13.70 6.95 4.14
CA TYR A 45 -13.93 5.82 3.24
C TYR A 45 -14.45 6.32 1.89
N ASN A 46 -13.76 5.95 0.81
CA ASN A 46 -14.21 6.26 -0.54
C ASN A 46 -15.05 5.11 -1.08
N THR A 47 -16.35 5.32 -1.34
CA THR A 47 -17.26 4.29 -1.86
C THR A 47 -16.96 3.89 -3.30
N THR A 48 -16.44 4.79 -4.13
CA THR A 48 -16.04 4.48 -5.52
C THR A 48 -14.78 3.61 -5.60
N LEU A 49 -13.88 3.76 -4.64
CA LEU A 49 -12.60 3.05 -4.59
C LEU A 49 -12.57 1.95 -3.53
N GLU A 50 -13.66 1.82 -2.77
CA GLU A 50 -13.90 0.87 -1.68
C GLU A 50 -12.78 0.81 -0.62
N ARG A 51 -12.06 1.93 -0.43
CA ARG A 51 -10.89 2.00 0.45
C ARG A 51 -10.66 3.40 1.01
N SER A 52 -9.91 3.45 2.10
CA SER A 52 -9.35 4.68 2.68
C SER A 52 -7.89 4.87 2.27
N PHE A 53 -7.46 6.12 2.17
CA PHE A 53 -6.11 6.49 1.76
C PHE A 53 -5.33 7.11 2.92
N LEU A 54 -4.01 6.91 2.92
CA LEU A 54 -3.12 7.52 3.89
C LEU A 54 -2.69 8.91 3.43
N LYS A 55 -2.89 9.92 4.27
CA LYS A 55 -2.36 11.28 4.10
C LYS A 55 -0.90 11.28 4.51
N LYS A 56 0.01 10.95 3.58
CA LYS A 56 1.45 10.82 3.85
C LYS A 56 2.06 12.03 4.59
N ALA A 57 1.68 13.26 4.22
CA ALA A 57 2.19 14.47 4.88
C ALA A 57 1.84 14.50 6.38
N LYS A 58 0.57 14.25 6.71
CA LYS A 58 0.09 14.20 8.10
C LYS A 58 0.71 13.04 8.88
N TYR A 59 0.83 11.88 8.23
CA TYR A 59 1.46 10.71 8.83
C TYR A 59 2.94 10.95 9.18
N LEU A 60 3.69 11.60 8.30
CA LEU A 60 5.09 11.95 8.58
C LEU A 60 5.20 13.04 9.66
N GLU A 61 4.34 14.06 9.62
CA GLU A 61 4.25 15.09 10.68
C GLU A 61 3.97 14.45 12.07
N GLU A 62 3.12 13.43 12.13
CA GLU A 62 2.80 12.71 13.37
C GLU A 62 3.99 11.88 13.87
N LEU A 63 4.76 11.25 12.96
CA LEU A 63 5.95 10.49 13.33
C LEU A 63 7.10 11.37 13.85
N GLU A 64 7.18 12.62 13.37
CA GLU A 64 8.22 13.57 13.80
C GLU A 64 7.88 14.29 15.11
N LYS A 65 6.61 14.25 15.54
CA LYS A 65 6.17 14.89 16.79
C LYS A 65 6.43 13.97 17.99
N PRO A 66 7.11 14.43 19.06
CA PRO A 66 7.24 13.64 20.28
C PRO A 66 5.85 13.42 20.89
N ALA A 67 5.53 12.14 21.16
CA ALA A 67 4.20 11.68 21.52
C ALA A 67 3.57 12.45 22.70
N PRO A 68 2.33 12.97 22.57
CA PRO A 68 1.51 13.26 23.73
C PRO A 68 0.93 11.96 24.28
N VAL A 69 1.06 11.78 25.58
CA VAL A 69 0.57 10.64 26.36
C VAL A 69 -0.94 10.84 26.66
N GLN A 70 -1.76 9.80 26.39
CA GLN A 70 -3.14 9.51 26.89
C GLN A 70 -4.32 10.34 26.30
N GLN A 71 -5.58 9.88 26.12
CA GLN A 71 -6.35 8.68 26.50
C GLN A 71 -7.67 8.55 25.66
N THR A 72 -8.33 7.39 25.75
CA THR A 72 -9.37 6.74 24.92
C THR A 72 -10.86 7.10 25.15
N ALA A 73 -11.71 7.03 24.10
CA ALA A 73 -13.10 6.45 24.04
C ALA A 73 -13.83 6.90 22.73
N GLY A 74 -14.42 6.08 21.86
CA GLY A 74 -14.66 4.63 21.82
C GLY A 74 -15.18 4.11 20.46
N ASP A 75 -15.18 2.78 20.35
CA ASP A 75 -15.91 1.86 19.44
C ASP A 75 -15.80 2.06 17.92
N THR A 76 -15.00 1.30 17.15
CA THR A 76 -15.21 -0.14 16.87
C THR A 76 -13.89 -0.78 16.36
N THR A 77 -13.45 -1.81 17.07
CA THR A 77 -12.49 -2.90 16.77
C THR A 77 -11.60 -2.84 15.51
N VAL A 78 -10.30 -2.56 15.69
CA VAL A 78 -9.19 -3.53 15.47
C VAL A 78 -8.08 -3.22 16.47
N HIS A 79 -7.91 -4.10 17.45
CA HIS A 79 -6.87 -4.02 18.46
C HIS A 79 -5.55 -4.57 17.90
N VAL A 80 -4.59 -3.68 17.62
CA VAL A 80 -3.17 -4.08 17.52
C VAL A 80 -2.55 -3.81 18.89
N PRO A 81 -2.21 -4.83 19.70
CA PRO A 81 -1.45 -4.59 20.90
C PRO A 81 -0.06 -4.13 20.49
N VAL A 82 0.35 -2.97 21.00
CA VAL A 82 1.74 -2.51 20.99
C VAL A 82 2.56 -3.57 21.71
N LEU A 83 3.24 -4.42 20.93
CA LEU A 83 4.23 -5.34 21.43
C LEU A 83 5.54 -4.57 21.64
N LYS A 84 6.00 -4.54 22.90
CA LYS A 84 7.44 -4.54 23.23
C LYS A 84 8.17 -5.46 22.25
N PRO A 85 9.40 -5.13 21.79
CA PRO A 85 10.12 -5.97 20.83
C PRO A 85 10.23 -7.39 21.39
N ALA A 86 9.39 -8.27 20.87
CA ALA A 86 9.38 -9.67 21.24
C ALA A 86 10.60 -10.34 20.58
N PRO A 87 11.21 -11.32 21.26
CA PRO A 87 12.29 -12.12 20.67
C PRO A 87 11.82 -12.73 19.34
N PRO A 88 12.74 -12.94 18.38
CA PRO A 88 12.40 -13.37 17.03
C PRO A 88 11.51 -14.62 17.07
N PRO A 89 10.38 -14.64 16.34
CA PRO A 89 9.52 -15.80 16.31
C PRO A 89 10.29 -16.99 15.74
N LYS A 90 10.45 -18.04 16.54
CA LYS A 90 11.16 -19.29 16.20
C LYS A 90 10.37 -20.18 15.22
N ASN A 91 9.59 -19.59 14.32
CA ASN A 91 8.82 -20.32 13.33
C ASN A 91 9.30 -19.86 11.95
N GLY A 92 10.38 -20.49 11.48
CA GLY A 92 10.90 -20.30 10.14
C GLY A 92 9.84 -20.71 9.11
N SER A 93 9.27 -19.72 8.41
CA SER A 93 8.44 -20.00 7.24
C SER A 93 9.32 -20.64 6.18
N ALA A 94 8.98 -21.86 5.76
CA ALA A 94 9.72 -22.58 4.72
C ALA A 94 9.82 -21.77 3.40
N PHE A 95 8.86 -20.89 3.14
CA PHE A 95 8.92 -19.93 2.03
C PHE A 95 10.00 -18.87 2.25
N ALA A 96 10.09 -18.32 3.46
CA ALA A 96 11.09 -17.31 3.80
C ALA A 96 12.53 -17.87 3.76
N ASP A 97 12.71 -19.13 4.17
CA ASP A 97 14.02 -19.82 4.06
C ASP A 97 14.40 -20.09 2.59
N LYS A 98 13.46 -20.57 1.77
CA LYS A 98 13.70 -20.77 0.33
C LYS A 98 13.98 -19.46 -0.41
N LEU A 99 13.26 -18.39 -0.09
CA LEU A 99 13.47 -17.07 -0.69
C LEU A 99 14.85 -16.50 -0.32
N ARG A 100 15.28 -16.63 0.94
CA ARG A 100 16.63 -16.23 1.38
C ARG A 100 17.72 -17.07 0.69
N GLY A 101 17.47 -18.35 0.45
CA GLY A 101 18.37 -19.22 -0.32
C GLY A 101 18.52 -18.74 -1.76
N ALA A 102 17.40 -18.51 -2.45
CA ALA A 102 17.40 -18.08 -3.85
C ALA A 102 18.04 -16.69 -4.06
N LEU A 103 17.86 -15.77 -3.11
CA LEU A 103 18.46 -14.42 -3.19
C LEU A 103 19.97 -14.40 -2.92
N ARG A 104 20.51 -15.45 -2.28
CA ARG A 104 21.96 -15.57 -1.99
C ARG A 104 22.71 -16.35 -3.06
N THR A 105 22.00 -17.05 -3.95
CA THR A 105 22.61 -17.73 -5.08
C THR A 105 22.70 -16.74 -6.24
N GLU A 106 23.91 -16.25 -6.51
CA GLU A 106 24.57 -16.17 -7.83
C GLU A 106 25.93 -15.46 -7.64
N PRO A 107 27.03 -15.84 -8.34
CA PRO A 107 27.03 -16.16 -9.77
C PRO A 107 27.82 -17.42 -10.15
N TYR A 108 27.21 -18.37 -10.85
CA TYR A 108 28.00 -19.30 -11.66
C TYR A 108 28.16 -18.74 -13.08
N LEU A 109 29.29 -18.07 -13.31
CA LEU A 109 29.86 -17.98 -14.65
C LEU A 109 31.33 -18.44 -14.63
N ARG A 110 31.57 -19.48 -15.44
CA ARG A 110 32.80 -19.80 -16.18
C ARG A 110 33.93 -20.52 -15.44
N THR A 111 34.10 -21.80 -15.79
CA THR A 111 35.41 -22.33 -16.22
C THR A 111 35.18 -23.35 -17.34
N GLU A 112 35.52 -22.94 -18.56
CA GLU A 112 35.69 -23.75 -19.78
C GLU A 112 36.77 -24.83 -19.57
N PRO A 113 36.78 -25.94 -20.35
CA PRO A 113 38.01 -26.59 -20.79
C PRO A 113 38.56 -25.98 -22.08
#